data_AF-Q56GI6-F1
#
_entry.id   AF-Q56GI6-F1
#
_cell.length_a   1.000
_cell.length_b   1.000
_cell.length_c   1.000
_cell.angle_alpha   90.00
_cell.angle_beta   90.00
_cell.angle_gamma   90.00
#
_symmetry.space_group_name_H-M   'P 1'
#
loop_
_entity.id
_entity.type
_entity.pdbx_description
1 polymer ?
#
loop_
_entity_poly.entity_id
_entity_poly.type
_entity_poly.pdbx_seq_one_letter_code
_entity_poly.pdbx_strand_id
1 'polypeptide(L)' 'NTQEGTQEWKECPDYVSAGENSCYFNSSFTSIWIPYCIKLTSNGGTLDEKCFSVNQI' A
#
# COMPACT_ATOMS: atom_id res chain seq x y z
N ASN A 1 -10.65 -20.55 14.44
CA ASN A 1 -11.48 -19.72 13.55
C ASN A 1 -10.80 -18.39 13.32
N THR A 2 -9.80 -18.37 12.44
CA THR A 2 -9.16 -17.13 12.03
C THR A 2 -9.81 -16.75 10.72
N GLN A 3 -10.68 -15.74 10.74
CA GLN A 3 -11.18 -15.13 9.51
C GLN A 3 -9.97 -14.46 8.84
N GLU A 4 -9.30 -15.18 7.95
CA GLU A 4 -8.48 -14.57 6.92
C GLU A 4 -9.43 -13.79 6.03
N GLY A 5 -9.70 -12.54 6.40
CA GLY A 5 -10.32 -11.59 5.49
C GLY A 5 -9.44 -11.56 4.26
N THR A 6 -9.98 -11.94 3.11
CA THR A 6 -9.27 -11.87 1.83
C THR A 6 -8.77 -10.44 1.65
N GLN A 7 -7.48 -10.20 1.90
CA GLN A 7 -6.86 -8.89 1.71
C GLN A 7 -6.87 -8.61 0.21
N GLU A 8 -7.88 -7.85 -0.21
CA GLU A 8 -8.03 -7.43 -1.59
C GLU A 8 -7.01 -6.32 -1.90
N TRP A 9 -6.26 -6.50 -3.00
CA TRP A 9 -5.37 -5.48 -3.51
C TRP A 9 -6.17 -4.28 -4.02
N LYS A 10 -5.80 -3.08 -3.58
CA LYS A 10 -6.40 -1.82 -4.02
C LYS A 10 -5.36 -0.98 -4.76
N GLU A 11 -5.80 -0.18 -5.72
CA GLU A 11 -4.93 0.76 -6.40
C GLU A 11 -4.49 1.90 -5.45
N CYS A 12 -3.45 2.62 -5.86
CA CYS A 12 -3.00 3.80 -5.14
C CYS A 12 -4.15 4.81 -4.98
N PRO A 13 -4.39 5.35 -3.76
CA PRO A 13 -5.45 6.31 -3.55
C PRO A 13 -5.15 7.69 -4.14
N ASP A 14 -3.87 8.02 -4.38
CA ASP A 14 -3.45 9.33 -4.89
C ASP A 14 -2.08 9.28 -5.59
N TYR A 15 -2.08 9.43 -6.92
CA TYR A 15 -0.88 9.47 -7.75
C TYR A 15 -0.32 10.89 -7.98
N VAL A 16 -0.93 11.94 -7.40
CA VAL A 16 -0.60 13.35 -7.71
C VAL A 16 0.06 14.06 -6.55
N SER A 17 -0.46 13.89 -5.31
CA SER A 17 -0.04 14.71 -4.17
C SER A 17 1.45 14.61 -3.83
N ALA A 18 2.11 13.48 -4.15
CA ALA A 18 3.55 13.28 -3.95
C ALA A 18 4.39 13.43 -5.24
N GLY A 19 3.78 13.82 -6.37
CA GLY A 19 4.46 14.05 -7.64
C GLY A 19 4.58 12.81 -8.55
N GLU A 20 5.28 12.95 -9.67
CA GLU A 20 5.45 11.86 -10.64
C GLU A 20 6.14 10.64 -10.04
N ASN A 21 5.78 9.44 -10.52
CA ASN A 21 6.33 8.16 -10.09
C ASN A 21 6.18 7.90 -8.58
N SER A 22 5.12 8.42 -7.97
CA SER A 22 4.85 8.29 -6.54
C SER A 22 3.40 7.87 -6.26
N CYS A 23 3.16 7.43 -5.03
CA CYS A 23 1.84 7.14 -4.50
C CYS A 23 1.75 7.72 -3.09
N TYR A 24 0.73 8.53 -2.83
CA TYR A 24 0.55 9.21 -1.55
C TYR A 24 -0.55 8.56 -0.70
N PHE A 25 -0.21 8.19 0.53
CA PHE A 25 -1.15 7.70 1.54
C PHE A 25 -1.31 8.78 2.61
N ASN A 26 -2.50 9.37 2.69
CA ASN A 26 -2.81 10.35 3.74
C ASN A 26 -3.12 9.65 5.09
N SER A 27 -3.43 10.43 6.12
CA SER A 27 -3.72 9.92 7.48
C SER A 27 -4.90 8.96 7.54
N SER A 28 -5.88 9.08 6.65
CA SER A 28 -7.04 8.16 6.61
C SER A 28 -6.68 6.78 6.04
N PHE A 29 -5.57 6.69 5.30
CA PHE A 29 -5.03 5.43 4.77
C PHE A 29 -3.82 4.91 5.56
N THR A 30 -3.38 5.62 6.60
CA THR A 30 -2.16 5.32 7.35
C THR A 30 -2.46 4.98 8.79
N SER A 31 -2.20 3.72 9.18
CA SER A 31 -2.27 3.24 10.55
C SER A 31 -0.90 2.75 11.00
N ILE A 32 -0.52 3.14 12.21
CA ILE A 32 0.79 2.82 12.79
C ILE A 32 0.78 1.36 13.29
N TRP A 33 1.91 0.67 13.13
CA TRP A 33 2.14 -0.74 13.51
C TRP A 33 1.21 -1.75 12.82
N ILE A 34 0.44 -1.31 11.82
CA ILE A 34 -0.31 -2.17 10.93
C ILE A 34 0.61 -2.54 9.75
N PRO A 35 0.75 -3.84 9.41
CA PRO A 35 1.51 -4.25 8.24
C PRO A 35 0.74 -3.92 6.95
N TYR A 36 1.44 -3.31 6.01
CA TYR A 36 0.98 -3.06 4.64
C TYR A 36 1.89 -3.78 3.67
N CYS A 37 1.31 -4.25 2.57
CA CYS A 37 2.06 -4.69 1.40
C CYS A 37 1.65 -3.82 0.22
N ILE A 38 2.64 -3.35 -0.54
CA ILE A 38 2.46 -2.61 -1.78
C ILE A 38 3.13 -3.39 -2.90
N LYS A 39 2.57 -3.32 -4.10
CA LYS A 39 3.17 -3.90 -5.30
C LYS A 39 3.20 -2.89 -6.42
N LEU A 40 4.30 -2.85 -7.14
CA LEU A 40 4.40 -2.14 -8.40
C LEU A 40 4.03 -3.13 -9.50
N THR A 41 3.03 -2.78 -10.31
CA THR A 41 2.57 -3.63 -11.40
C THR A 41 2.75 -2.94 -12.75
N SER A 42 2.92 -3.75 -13.79
CA SER A 42 2.95 -3.28 -15.18
C SER A 42 2.34 -4.36 -16.07
N ASN A 43 1.39 -3.97 -16.90
CA ASN A 43 0.68 -4.87 -17.83
C ASN A 43 0.13 -6.16 -17.16
N GLY A 44 -0.34 -6.05 -15.91
CA GLY A 44 -0.89 -7.18 -15.15
C GLY A 44 0.15 -8.06 -14.44
N GLY A 45 1.45 -7.84 -14.66
CA GLY A 45 2.53 -8.49 -13.92
C GLY A 45 2.98 -7.67 -12.70
N THR A 46 3.44 -8.33 -11.65
CA THR A 46 4.12 -7.70 -10.51
C THR A 46 5.60 -7.53 -10.82
N LEU A 47 6.10 -6.30 -10.70
CA LEU A 47 7.52 -5.95 -10.89
C LEU A 47 8.30 -5.94 -9.57
N ASP A 48 7.67 -5.40 -8.51
CA ASP A 48 8.24 -5.34 -7.16
C ASP A 48 7.11 -5.47 -6.14
N GLU A 49 7.42 -6.03 -4.98
CA GLU A 49 6.49 -6.15 -3.86
C GLU A 49 7.25 -5.88 -2.56
N LYS A 50 6.72 -4.98 -1.74
CA LYS A 50 7.31 -4.60 -0.46
C LYS A 50 6.26 -4.60 0.62
N CYS A 51 6.57 -5.25 1.73
CA CYS A 51 5.77 -5.23 2.93
C CYS A 51 6.51 -4.48 4.05
N PHE A 52 5.81 -3.58 4.73
CA PHE A 52 6.37 -2.74 5.79
C PHE A 52 5.30 -2.37 6.81
N SER A 53 5.73 -1.85 7.96
CA SER A 53 4.83 -1.24 8.94
C SER A 53 5.31 0.18 9.21
N VAL A 54 4.37 1.10 9.39
CA VAL A 54 4.69 2.48 9.74
C VAL A 54 4.94 2.56 11.24
N ASN A 55 6.07 3.15 11.65
CA ASN A 55 6.42 3.36 13.05
C ASN A 55 6.19 4.84 13.43
N GLN A 56 5.93 5.09 14.72
CA GLN A 56 6.05 6.44 15.28
C GLN A 56 7.53 6.82 15.38
N ILE A 57 7.85 8.05 15.01
CA ILE A 57 9.18 8.66 15.15
C ILE A 57 9.21 9.47 16.45
#